data_AF-A0A8T4SIL4-F1
#
_entry.id   AF-A0A8T4SIL4-F1
#
_cell.length_a   1.000
_cell.length_b   1.000
_cell.length_c   1.000
_cell.angle_alpha   90.00
_cell.angle_beta   90.00
_cell.angle_gamma   90.00
#
_symmetry.space_group_name_H-M   'P 1'
#
loop_
_entity.id
_entity.type
_entity.pdbx_description
1 polymer ?
#
loop_
_entity_poly.entity_id
_entity_poly.type
_entity_poly.pdbx_seq_one_letter_code
_entity_poly.pdbx_strand_id
1 'polypeptide(L)'
;MTEIIFTEYVQGLGEVYRACAPLDEQIRTFNQERLSFVDVRDTSLIRLNGKNRGYTRTCSAPIYRKDSRVIVARTSPLITNLEMALFAVNRHRISNYAVFDDSVYSYWEKIIKEDKGKRPEDRRAIFLSSRDDFEIDKESDEARFFWRDTRERYFNEFANEIHCLQIPVDIVDSSNGTIVNHVWFGNASSCTIDLRGKGLHEEYRAFGYKETSETPFRKNAPVGKLREREEA
;
A
#
# COMPACT_ATOMS: atom_id res chain seq x y z
N MET A 1 14.72 17.22 8.81
CA MET A 1 15.03 16.03 7.98
C MET A 1 14.51 14.85 8.77
N THR A 2 13.60 14.05 8.19
CA THR A 2 13.03 12.88 8.86
C THR A 2 14.13 11.85 9.11
N GLU A 3 14.24 11.37 10.35
CA GLU A 3 15.21 10.34 10.71
C GLU A 3 14.78 8.96 10.17
N ILE A 4 15.71 8.25 9.53
CA ILE A 4 15.56 6.81 9.25
C ILE A 4 16.32 6.00 10.28
N ILE A 5 15.66 5.01 10.85
CA ILE A 5 16.25 4.16 11.89
C ILE A 5 16.38 2.75 11.31
N PHE A 6 17.62 2.23 11.27
CA PHE A 6 17.86 0.83 10.95
C PHE A 6 17.09 -0.05 11.94
N THR A 7 16.34 -1.01 11.42
CA THR A 7 15.50 -1.90 12.23
C THR A 7 16.16 -3.27 12.33
N GLU A 8 16.38 -3.94 11.19
CA GLU A 8 16.89 -5.30 11.12
C GLU A 8 17.31 -5.65 9.68
N TYR A 9 18.06 -6.76 9.54
CA TYR A 9 18.23 -7.43 8.24
C TYR A 9 17.22 -8.57 8.14
N VAL A 10 16.48 -8.62 7.03
CA VAL A 10 15.46 -9.65 6.76
C VAL A 10 15.85 -10.47 5.55
N GLN A 11 16.02 -11.78 5.73
CA GLN A 11 16.30 -12.69 4.62
C GLN A 11 15.18 -12.63 3.59
N GLY A 12 15.54 -12.40 2.31
CA GLY A 12 14.58 -12.23 1.21
C GLY A 12 14.08 -10.79 0.99
N LEU A 13 14.54 -9.83 1.81
CA LEU A 13 14.22 -8.41 1.66
C LEU A 13 15.48 -7.51 1.71
N GLY A 14 16.44 -7.81 2.60
CA GLY A 14 17.66 -7.02 2.81
C GLY A 14 17.61 -6.17 4.08
N GLU A 15 18.27 -5.01 4.05
CA GLU A 15 18.29 -4.08 5.19
C GLU A 15 16.97 -3.32 5.27
N VAL A 16 16.34 -3.36 6.44
CA VAL A 16 15.05 -2.71 6.70
C VAL A 16 15.23 -1.51 7.62
N TYR A 17 14.63 -0.40 7.22
CA TYR A 17 14.64 0.87 7.92
C TYR A 17 13.21 1.31 8.22
N ARG A 18 13.04 2.08 9.29
CA ARG A 18 11.75 2.71 9.63
C ARG A 18 11.86 4.23 9.56
N ALA A 19 10.78 4.87 9.12
CA ALA A 19 10.57 6.30 9.25
C ALA A 19 9.20 6.56 9.88
N CYS A 20 9.15 7.44 10.88
CA CYS A 20 7.92 7.90 11.52
C CYS A 20 7.70 9.35 11.13
N ALA A 21 6.78 9.58 10.18
CA ALA A 21 6.55 10.90 9.59
C ALA A 21 5.26 10.92 8.74
N PRO A 22 4.76 12.11 8.37
CA PRO A 22 3.75 12.25 7.33
C PRO A 22 4.15 11.54 6.03
N LEU A 23 3.16 11.12 5.22
CA LEU A 23 3.41 10.32 4.01
C LEU A 23 4.35 11.02 3.02
N ASP A 24 4.16 12.31 2.77
CA ASP A 24 4.96 13.07 1.80
C ASP A 24 6.43 13.18 2.24
N GLU A 25 6.68 13.32 3.55
CA GLU A 25 8.03 13.29 4.12
C GLU A 25 8.66 11.90 4.02
N GLN A 26 7.92 10.84 4.33
CA GLN A 26 8.40 9.47 4.15
C GLN A 26 8.80 9.19 2.70
N ILE A 27 8.00 9.65 1.73
CA ILE A 27 8.31 9.50 0.30
C ILE A 27 9.62 10.19 -0.04
N ARG A 28 9.81 11.45 0.37
CA ARG A 28 11.04 12.19 0.12
C ARG A 28 12.24 11.49 0.74
N THR A 29 12.14 11.09 2.00
CA THR A 29 13.23 10.44 2.73
C THR A 29 13.59 9.09 2.12
N PHE A 30 12.60 8.24 1.80
CA PHE A 30 12.89 6.94 1.17
C PHE A 30 13.50 7.12 -0.22
N ASN A 31 13.05 8.09 -1.02
CA ASN A 31 13.68 8.39 -2.31
C ASN A 31 15.13 8.88 -2.16
N GLN A 32 15.40 9.78 -1.22
CA GLN A 32 16.75 10.29 -0.93
C GLN A 32 17.71 9.16 -0.52
N GLU A 33 17.22 8.25 0.32
CA GLU A 33 17.98 7.12 0.84
C GLU A 33 17.97 5.89 -0.08
N ARG A 34 17.32 5.99 -1.25
CA ARG A 34 17.13 4.90 -2.23
C ARG A 34 16.50 3.65 -1.62
N LEU A 35 15.52 3.86 -0.75
CA LEU A 35 14.70 2.82 -0.12
C LEU A 35 13.42 2.57 -0.92
N SER A 36 13.06 1.30 -1.06
CA SER A 36 11.74 0.91 -1.56
C SER A 36 10.74 0.85 -0.41
N PHE A 37 9.53 1.39 -0.62
CA PHE A 37 8.43 1.18 0.34
C PHE A 37 8.05 -0.29 0.41
N VAL A 38 7.74 -0.77 1.62
CA VAL A 38 7.22 -2.13 1.81
C VAL A 38 5.77 -2.26 1.31
N ASP A 39 5.42 -3.41 0.76
CA ASP A 39 4.04 -3.85 0.58
C ASP A 39 3.60 -4.77 1.75
N VAL A 40 2.41 -5.39 1.64
CA VAL A 40 1.91 -6.34 2.63
C VAL A 40 2.78 -7.59 2.72
N ARG A 41 3.28 -8.09 1.59
CA ARG A 41 4.18 -9.24 1.52
C ARG A 41 5.52 -8.96 2.21
N ASP A 42 6.12 -7.80 1.95
CA ASP A 42 7.39 -7.38 2.55
C ASP A 42 7.23 -7.18 4.06
N THR A 43 6.12 -6.56 4.49
CA THR A 43 5.77 -6.44 5.92
C THR A 43 5.56 -7.82 6.57
N SER A 44 4.99 -8.77 5.83
CA SER A 44 4.82 -10.15 6.28
C SER A 44 6.15 -10.86 6.47
N LEU A 45 7.12 -10.66 5.56
CA LEU A 45 8.48 -11.19 5.74
C LEU A 45 9.16 -10.61 6.98
N ILE A 46 9.06 -9.30 7.21
CA ILE A 46 9.60 -8.65 8.41
C ILE A 46 9.02 -9.32 9.66
N ARG A 47 7.70 -9.54 9.70
CA ARG A 47 7.00 -10.19 10.83
C ARG A 47 7.31 -11.68 11.00
N LEU A 48 7.59 -12.39 9.92
CA LEU A 48 7.92 -13.81 9.95
C LEU A 48 9.39 -14.05 10.36
N ASN A 49 10.29 -13.10 10.08
CA ASN A 49 11.72 -13.20 10.42
C ASN A 49 12.08 -12.54 11.75
N GLY A 50 11.34 -11.51 12.17
CA GLY A 50 11.51 -10.83 13.44
C GLY A 50 10.24 -10.87 14.30
N LYS A 51 10.29 -10.38 15.54
CA LYS A 51 9.08 -10.19 16.38
C LYS A 51 8.44 -8.80 16.21
N ASN A 52 8.67 -8.11 15.09
CA ASN A 52 8.14 -6.75 14.89
C ASN A 52 6.65 -6.78 14.55
N ARG A 53 5.80 -6.60 15.56
CA ARG A 53 4.35 -6.77 15.43
C ARG A 53 3.59 -5.51 15.07
N GLY A 54 4.20 -4.32 15.01
CA GLY A 54 3.43 -3.05 14.93
C GLY A 54 2.65 -2.82 13.62
N TYR A 55 1.81 -1.78 13.61
CA TYR A 55 1.13 -1.25 12.42
C TYR A 55 2.12 -0.65 11.42
N THR A 56 1.85 -0.82 10.12
CA THR A 56 2.73 -0.29 9.07
C THR A 56 1.94 0.20 7.87
N ARG A 57 2.30 1.38 7.38
CA ARG A 57 1.85 1.90 6.08
C ARG A 57 2.52 1.11 4.98
N THR A 58 1.75 0.63 4.01
CA THR A 58 2.29 -0.07 2.85
C THR A 58 2.29 0.81 1.62
N CYS A 59 2.95 0.36 0.55
CA CYS A 59 2.95 1.05 -0.73
C CYS A 59 1.64 0.89 -1.53
N SER A 60 0.68 0.08 -1.07
CA SER A 60 -0.57 -0.16 -1.79
C SER A 60 -1.62 0.90 -1.47
N ALA A 61 -2.57 1.09 -2.39
CA ALA A 61 -3.68 2.03 -2.21
C ALA A 61 -5.02 1.44 -2.61
N PRO A 62 -6.05 1.57 -1.76
CA PRO A 62 -7.43 1.46 -2.19
C PRO A 62 -7.85 2.72 -2.94
N ILE A 63 -8.70 2.53 -3.94
CA ILE A 63 -9.19 3.55 -4.86
C ILE A 63 -10.70 3.34 -4.98
N TYR A 64 -11.44 4.34 -4.53
CA TYR A 64 -12.89 4.32 -4.45
C TYR A 64 -13.48 5.30 -5.45
N ARG A 65 -14.60 4.93 -6.03
CA ARG A 65 -15.46 5.82 -6.80
C ARG A 65 -16.91 5.48 -6.46
N LYS A 66 -17.77 6.49 -6.50
CA LYS A 66 -19.20 6.32 -6.34
C LYS A 66 -19.75 5.20 -7.23
N ASP A 67 -20.66 4.41 -6.66
CA ASP A 67 -21.39 3.33 -7.35
C ASP A 67 -20.48 2.29 -8.06
N SER A 68 -19.23 2.17 -7.61
CA SER A 68 -18.20 1.35 -8.26
C SER A 68 -17.54 0.39 -7.26
N ARG A 69 -17.00 -0.73 -7.77
CA ARG A 69 -16.22 -1.67 -6.95
C ARG A 69 -14.93 -1.00 -6.46
N VAL A 70 -14.47 -1.34 -5.26
CA VAL A 70 -13.20 -0.83 -4.75
C VAL A 70 -12.06 -1.47 -5.53
N ILE A 71 -11.11 -0.66 -5.97
CA ILE A 71 -9.87 -1.12 -6.58
C ILE A 71 -8.76 -1.04 -5.53
N VAL A 72 -7.89 -2.05 -5.46
CA VAL A 72 -6.60 -1.93 -4.77
C VAL A 72 -5.47 -1.99 -5.78
N ALA A 73 -4.68 -0.92 -5.81
CA ALA A 73 -3.44 -0.83 -6.57
C ALA A 73 -2.26 -1.32 -5.72
N ARG A 74 -1.39 -2.14 -6.33
CA ARG A 74 -0.19 -2.68 -5.66
C ARG A 74 0.79 -1.56 -5.30
N THR A 75 0.99 -0.63 -6.22
CA THR A 75 1.75 0.59 -6.02
C THR A 75 0.81 1.78 -6.08
N SER A 76 0.72 2.50 -4.97
CA SER A 76 -0.17 3.63 -4.77
C SER A 76 0.20 4.79 -5.69
N PRO A 77 -0.79 5.44 -6.32
CA PRO A 77 -0.53 6.67 -7.06
C PRO A 77 -0.03 7.80 -6.13
N LEU A 78 -0.32 7.75 -4.82
CA LEU A 78 0.25 8.69 -3.84
C LEU A 78 1.76 8.49 -3.64
N ILE A 79 2.28 7.27 -3.84
CA ILE A 79 3.72 7.01 -3.73
C ILE A 79 4.44 7.46 -5.01
N THR A 80 3.81 7.28 -6.17
CA THR A 80 4.42 7.62 -7.47
C THR A 80 4.25 9.10 -7.86
N ASN A 81 3.32 9.82 -7.23
CA ASN A 81 3.08 11.24 -7.49
C ASN A 81 3.08 12.02 -6.17
N LEU A 82 4.18 12.75 -5.93
CA LEU A 82 4.39 13.52 -4.70
C LEU A 82 3.37 14.65 -4.53
N GLU A 83 2.87 15.26 -5.62
CA GLU A 83 1.85 16.30 -5.54
C GLU A 83 0.51 15.74 -5.04
N MET A 84 0.13 14.55 -5.53
CA MET A 84 -1.05 13.85 -5.01
C MET A 84 -0.87 13.48 -3.54
N ALA A 85 0.33 13.05 -3.12
CA ALA A 85 0.64 12.76 -1.73
C ALA A 85 0.46 13.98 -0.84
N LEU A 86 1.04 15.12 -1.24
CA LEU A 86 0.96 16.39 -0.52
C LEU A 86 -0.48 16.86 -0.38
N PHE A 87 -1.25 16.79 -1.47
CA PHE A 87 -2.67 17.08 -1.42
C PHE A 87 -3.40 16.18 -0.43
N ALA A 88 -3.15 14.87 -0.48
CA ALA A 88 -3.80 13.92 0.41
C ALA A 88 -3.45 14.14 1.89
N VAL A 89 -2.18 14.40 2.20
CA VAL A 89 -1.71 14.78 3.54
C VAL A 89 -2.44 16.02 4.05
N ASN A 90 -2.55 17.07 3.23
CA ASN A 90 -3.24 18.31 3.61
C ASN A 90 -4.74 18.11 3.84
N ARG A 91 -5.41 17.28 3.03
CA ARG A 91 -6.84 16.94 3.25
C ARG A 91 -7.03 16.16 4.54
N HIS A 92 -6.14 15.20 4.80
CA HIS A 92 -6.17 14.37 6.00
C HIS A 92 -5.92 15.18 7.28
N ARG A 93 -5.06 16.20 7.22
CA ARG A 93 -4.82 17.15 8.32
C ARG A 93 -6.08 17.88 8.80
N ILE A 94 -7.03 18.12 7.91
CA ILE A 94 -8.33 18.72 8.22
C ILE A 94 -9.45 17.67 8.31
N SER A 95 -9.09 16.42 8.63
CA SER A 95 -10.02 15.30 8.78
C SER A 95 -10.93 15.06 7.57
N ASN A 96 -10.44 15.31 6.35
CA ASN A 96 -11.13 14.99 5.10
C ASN A 96 -10.37 13.94 4.28
N TYR A 97 -11.09 13.17 3.47
CA TYR A 97 -10.47 12.34 2.44
C TYR A 97 -10.01 13.22 1.27
N ALA A 98 -8.98 12.72 0.58
CA ALA A 98 -8.49 13.31 -0.67
C ALA A 98 -9.36 12.82 -1.83
N VAL A 99 -10.04 13.74 -2.51
CA VAL A 99 -10.87 13.45 -3.69
C VAL A 99 -10.16 14.00 -4.92
N PHE A 100 -9.99 13.14 -5.92
CA PHE A 100 -9.32 13.40 -7.19
C PHE A 100 -10.32 13.21 -8.35
N ASP A 101 -9.92 13.58 -9.55
CA ASP A 101 -10.72 13.34 -10.76
C ASP A 101 -10.97 11.84 -11.02
N ASP A 102 -12.11 11.55 -11.65
CA ASP A 102 -12.53 10.18 -12.03
C ASP A 102 -11.59 9.48 -13.02
N SER A 103 -10.70 10.25 -13.65
CA SER A 103 -9.64 9.73 -14.50
C SER A 103 -8.70 8.80 -13.73
N VAL A 104 -8.50 9.03 -12.42
CA VAL A 104 -7.68 8.18 -11.55
C VAL A 104 -8.27 6.79 -11.43
N TYR A 105 -9.55 6.66 -11.09
CA TYR A 105 -10.22 5.36 -11.02
C TYR A 105 -10.24 4.68 -12.40
N SER A 106 -10.57 5.43 -13.45
CA SER A 106 -10.66 4.91 -14.81
C SER A 106 -9.34 4.35 -15.33
N TYR A 107 -8.22 4.98 -14.95
CA TYR A 107 -6.87 4.47 -15.25
C TYR A 107 -6.65 3.08 -14.62
N TRP A 108 -6.93 2.93 -13.32
CA TRP A 108 -6.71 1.65 -12.63
C TRP A 108 -7.70 0.57 -13.05
N GLU A 109 -8.92 0.94 -13.40
CA GLU A 109 -9.88 0.01 -14.00
C GLU A 109 -9.34 -0.57 -15.32
N LYS A 110 -8.73 0.26 -16.17
CA LYS A 110 -8.08 -0.20 -17.40
C LYS A 110 -6.94 -1.17 -17.10
N ILE A 111 -6.10 -0.87 -16.11
CA ILE A 111 -5.00 -1.74 -15.67
C ILE A 111 -5.51 -3.12 -15.24
N ILE A 112 -6.62 -3.18 -14.49
CA ILE A 112 -7.24 -4.46 -14.09
C ILE A 112 -7.70 -5.25 -15.32
N LYS A 113 -8.32 -4.58 -16.30
CA LYS A 113 -8.78 -5.23 -17.54
C LYS A 113 -7.59 -5.80 -18.34
N GLU A 114 -6.48 -5.08 -18.41
CA GLU A 114 -5.23 -5.55 -19.04
C GLU A 114 -4.63 -6.76 -18.31
N ASP A 115 -4.74 -6.79 -16.97
CA ASP A 115 -4.17 -7.85 -16.14
C ASP A 115 -5.14 -9.03 -15.91
N LYS A 116 -6.31 -9.06 -16.55
CA LYS A 116 -7.36 -10.07 -16.33
C LYS A 116 -6.88 -11.51 -16.50
N GLY A 117 -5.95 -11.75 -17.43
CA GLY A 117 -5.38 -13.09 -17.69
C GLY A 117 -4.27 -13.51 -16.72
N LYS A 118 -3.83 -12.63 -15.82
CA LYS A 118 -2.77 -12.92 -14.84
C LYS A 118 -3.39 -13.50 -13.57
N ARG A 119 -2.59 -14.29 -12.85
CA ARG A 119 -2.91 -14.72 -11.48
C ARG A 119 -2.91 -13.51 -10.53
N PRO A 120 -3.70 -13.50 -9.45
CA PRO A 120 -3.83 -12.34 -8.55
C PRO A 120 -2.49 -11.80 -8.04
N GLU A 121 -1.56 -12.66 -7.65
CA GLU A 121 -0.21 -12.33 -7.15
C GLU A 121 0.68 -11.61 -8.19
N ASP A 122 0.31 -11.68 -9.47
CA ASP A 122 1.03 -11.11 -10.62
C ASP A 122 0.32 -9.87 -11.20
N ARG A 123 -0.85 -9.50 -10.66
CA ARG A 123 -1.62 -8.31 -11.09
C ARG A 123 -1.06 -7.04 -10.46
N ARG A 124 -1.16 -5.93 -11.20
CA ARG A 124 -0.83 -4.57 -10.73
C ARG A 124 -1.95 -3.97 -9.87
N ALA A 125 -3.19 -4.38 -10.10
CA ALA A 125 -4.35 -4.01 -9.31
C ALA A 125 -5.42 -5.10 -9.36
N ILE A 126 -6.33 -5.10 -8.39
CA ILE A 126 -7.50 -5.98 -8.34
C ILE A 126 -8.76 -5.19 -7.96
N PHE A 127 -9.92 -5.74 -8.33
CA PHE A 127 -11.16 -5.36 -7.67
C PHE A 127 -11.31 -6.18 -6.39
N LEU A 128 -11.72 -5.53 -5.31
CA LEU A 128 -12.14 -6.22 -4.10
C LEU A 128 -13.50 -6.88 -4.29
N SER A 129 -13.73 -7.95 -3.54
CA SER A 129 -15.00 -8.69 -3.49
C SER A 129 -16.14 -7.87 -2.91
N SER A 130 -15.87 -7.00 -1.93
CA SER A 130 -16.87 -6.17 -1.25
C SER A 130 -16.52 -4.67 -1.25
N ARG A 131 -17.56 -3.82 -1.16
CA ARG A 131 -17.45 -2.38 -0.85
C ARG A 131 -17.53 -2.11 0.65
N ASP A 132 -18.11 -3.03 1.41
CA ASP A 132 -18.23 -2.99 2.87
C ASP A 132 -17.08 -3.77 3.54
N ASP A 133 -16.92 -3.60 4.86
CA ASP A 133 -15.98 -4.38 5.66
C ASP A 133 -16.21 -5.89 5.42
N PHE A 134 -15.13 -6.66 5.23
CA PHE A 134 -15.19 -8.09 4.93
C PHE A 134 -13.95 -8.83 5.43
N GLU A 135 -13.99 -10.17 5.44
CA GLU A 135 -12.86 -11.01 5.82
C GLU A 135 -12.13 -11.53 4.60
N ILE A 136 -10.80 -11.40 4.60
CA ILE A 136 -9.91 -11.99 3.60
C ILE A 136 -9.53 -13.38 4.11
N ASP A 137 -10.03 -14.41 3.44
CA ASP A 137 -9.62 -15.78 3.67
C ASP A 137 -8.29 -16.10 2.97
N LYS A 138 -7.55 -17.09 3.49
CA LYS A 138 -6.23 -17.46 2.97
C LYS A 138 -6.21 -17.90 1.50
N GLU A 139 -7.33 -18.37 0.94
CA GLU A 139 -7.43 -18.86 -0.43
C GLU A 139 -7.93 -17.83 -1.44
N SER A 140 -8.49 -16.72 -0.95
CA SER A 140 -9.01 -15.61 -1.76
C SER A 140 -7.98 -15.01 -2.73
N ASP A 141 -8.51 -14.39 -3.80
CA ASP A 141 -7.73 -13.59 -4.74
C ASP A 141 -7.06 -12.41 -4.04
N GLU A 142 -7.72 -11.80 -3.06
CA GLU A 142 -7.19 -10.73 -2.21
C GLU A 142 -5.96 -11.20 -1.41
N ALA A 143 -6.04 -12.37 -0.76
CA ALA A 143 -4.90 -12.92 -0.03
C ALA A 143 -3.71 -13.20 -0.94
N ARG A 144 -3.96 -13.78 -2.13
CA ARG A 144 -2.93 -14.01 -3.16
C ARG A 144 -2.33 -12.70 -3.65
N PHE A 145 -3.15 -11.67 -3.87
CA PHE A 145 -2.69 -10.36 -4.31
C PHE A 145 -1.78 -9.68 -3.28
N PHE A 146 -2.21 -9.63 -2.02
CA PHE A 146 -1.51 -8.90 -0.95
C PHE A 146 -0.27 -9.62 -0.43
N TRP A 147 -0.37 -10.91 -0.09
CA TRP A 147 0.72 -11.65 0.57
C TRP A 147 1.60 -12.45 -0.39
N ARG A 148 1.14 -12.73 -1.60
CA ARG A 148 1.87 -13.49 -2.64
C ARG A 148 2.48 -14.79 -2.06
N ASP A 149 3.80 -14.92 -2.11
CA ASP A 149 4.59 -16.07 -1.64
C ASP A 149 4.63 -16.20 -0.10
N THR A 150 4.32 -15.14 0.65
CA THR A 150 4.27 -15.21 2.13
C THR A 150 2.94 -15.66 2.70
N ARG A 151 1.91 -15.77 1.86
CA ARG A 151 0.51 -16.00 2.25
C ARG A 151 0.33 -17.17 3.21
N GLU A 152 0.76 -18.36 2.80
CA GLU A 152 0.52 -19.57 3.59
C GLU A 152 1.21 -19.51 4.95
N ARG A 153 2.49 -19.10 4.96
CA ARG A 153 3.25 -18.95 6.20
C ARG A 153 2.65 -17.90 7.12
N TYR A 154 2.23 -16.76 6.58
CA TYR A 154 1.69 -15.66 7.38
C TYR A 154 0.35 -16.03 8.03
N PHE A 155 -0.58 -16.59 7.26
CA PHE A 155 -1.88 -17.01 7.80
C PHE A 155 -1.70 -18.13 8.84
N ASN A 156 -0.90 -19.16 8.53
CA ASN A 156 -0.68 -20.26 9.49
C ASN A 156 -0.06 -19.80 10.82
N GLU A 157 0.79 -18.77 10.81
CA GLU A 157 1.46 -18.27 12.01
C GLU A 157 0.58 -17.27 12.80
N PHE A 158 -0.15 -16.39 12.10
CA PHE A 158 -0.75 -15.21 12.74
C PHE A 158 -2.27 -15.12 12.66
N ALA A 159 -2.92 -15.71 11.66
CA ALA A 159 -4.33 -15.45 11.41
C ALA A 159 -5.00 -16.49 10.51
N ASN A 160 -6.20 -16.95 10.88
CA ASN A 160 -7.03 -17.75 9.98
C ASN A 160 -7.71 -16.88 8.90
N GLU A 161 -8.03 -15.63 9.25
CA GLU A 161 -8.66 -14.62 8.41
C GLU A 161 -8.15 -13.22 8.78
N ILE A 162 -8.22 -12.29 7.83
CA ILE A 162 -7.79 -10.90 8.02
C ILE A 162 -8.96 -9.97 7.73
N HIS A 163 -9.36 -9.14 8.70
CA HIS A 163 -10.43 -8.16 8.50
C HIS A 163 -9.97 -7.04 7.58
N CYS A 164 -10.65 -6.89 6.45
CA CYS A 164 -10.47 -5.77 5.53
C CYS A 164 -11.48 -4.67 5.87
N LEU A 165 -10.98 -3.53 6.32
CA LEU A 165 -11.80 -2.40 6.77
C LEU A 165 -11.86 -1.34 5.68
N GLN A 166 -13.06 -1.01 5.21
CA GLN A 166 -13.34 -0.12 4.09
C GLN A 166 -13.73 1.28 4.55
N ILE A 167 -13.59 2.27 3.66
CA ILE A 167 -14.26 3.56 3.84
C ILE A 167 -15.77 3.31 3.76
N PRO A 168 -16.57 3.77 4.74
CA PRO A 168 -18.02 3.65 4.70
C PRO A 168 -18.62 4.14 3.37
N VAL A 169 -19.56 3.37 2.82
CA VAL A 169 -20.13 3.60 1.49
C VAL A 169 -20.81 4.96 1.39
N ASP A 170 -21.45 5.44 2.45
CA ASP A 170 -22.07 6.77 2.53
C ASP A 170 -21.05 7.91 2.36
N ILE A 171 -19.83 7.75 2.87
CA ILE A 171 -18.74 8.71 2.68
C ILE A 171 -18.22 8.67 1.24
N VAL A 172 -18.12 7.47 0.66
CA VAL A 172 -17.67 7.31 -0.74
C VAL A 172 -18.71 7.90 -1.70
N ASP A 173 -19.99 7.56 -1.53
CA ASP A 173 -21.06 7.90 -2.48
C ASP A 173 -21.56 9.35 -2.34
N SER A 174 -21.18 10.04 -1.26
CA SER A 174 -21.34 11.49 -1.10
C SER A 174 -20.21 12.31 -1.75
N SER A 175 -19.12 11.67 -2.17
CA SER A 175 -18.00 12.34 -2.84
C SER A 175 -18.21 12.41 -4.35
N ASN A 176 -17.87 13.56 -4.95
CA ASN A 176 -17.88 13.72 -6.40
C ASN A 176 -16.46 13.56 -6.95
N GLY A 177 -16.09 12.33 -7.30
CA GLY A 177 -14.78 11.96 -7.84
C GLY A 177 -14.26 10.64 -7.29
N THR A 178 -12.93 10.48 -7.35
CA THR A 178 -12.21 9.31 -6.87
C THR A 178 -11.51 9.58 -5.55
N ILE A 179 -11.78 8.78 -4.52
CA ILE A 179 -10.98 8.80 -3.29
C ILE A 179 -9.81 7.83 -3.46
N VAL A 180 -8.59 8.33 -3.27
CA VAL A 180 -7.40 7.49 -3.14
C VAL A 180 -6.96 7.54 -1.68
N ASN A 181 -6.79 6.37 -1.07
CA ASN A 181 -6.26 6.27 0.28
C ASN A 181 -4.98 5.40 0.30
N HIS A 182 -4.64 4.85 1.45
CA HIS A 182 -3.49 3.99 1.66
C HIS A 182 -3.90 2.72 2.37
N VAL A 183 -3.16 1.64 2.13
CA VAL A 183 -3.34 0.39 2.86
C VAL A 183 -2.46 0.40 4.11
N TRP A 184 -3.10 0.36 5.28
CA TRP A 184 -2.46 0.02 6.54
C TRP A 184 -2.51 -1.47 6.77
N PHE A 185 -1.36 -2.06 7.09
CA PHE A 185 -1.34 -3.42 7.57
C PHE A 185 -1.30 -3.43 9.10
N GLY A 186 -2.40 -3.89 9.69
CA GLY A 186 -2.62 -3.99 11.11
C GLY A 186 -1.58 -4.83 11.82
N ASN A 187 -1.44 -4.62 13.13
CA ASN A 187 -0.51 -5.40 13.94
C ASN A 187 -0.87 -6.90 13.91
N ALA A 188 0.08 -7.77 14.25
CA ALA A 188 -0.15 -9.22 14.18
C ALA A 188 -1.28 -9.74 15.09
N SER A 189 -1.74 -8.95 16.07
CA SER A 189 -2.84 -9.29 16.97
C SER A 189 -4.18 -8.75 16.50
N SER A 190 -4.21 -7.66 15.73
CA SER A 190 -5.44 -7.06 15.20
C SER A 190 -5.87 -7.69 13.90
N CYS A 191 -4.95 -8.33 13.15
CA CYS A 191 -5.26 -9.09 11.95
C CYS A 191 -6.12 -8.29 10.96
N THR A 192 -5.71 -7.05 10.65
CA THR A 192 -6.47 -6.17 9.75
C THR A 192 -5.67 -5.69 8.55
N ILE A 193 -6.36 -5.50 7.43
CA ILE A 193 -5.97 -4.63 6.32
C ILE A 193 -6.92 -3.44 6.36
N ASP A 194 -6.43 -2.29 6.80
CA ASP A 194 -7.24 -1.09 6.94
C ASP A 194 -7.05 -0.18 5.72
N LEU A 195 -8.14 -0.03 4.96
CA LEU A 195 -8.23 0.76 3.73
C LEU A 195 -8.86 2.15 4.00
N ARG A 196 -9.29 2.40 5.24
CA ARG A 196 -9.90 3.65 5.70
C ARG A 196 -8.92 4.47 6.55
N GLY A 197 -9.43 5.59 7.06
CA GLY A 197 -8.70 6.46 7.98
C GLY A 197 -8.04 7.67 7.31
N LYS A 198 -7.85 8.71 8.12
CA LYS A 198 -7.42 10.05 7.69
C LYS A 198 -6.08 10.48 8.31
N GLY A 199 -5.20 9.50 8.57
CA GLY A 199 -3.93 9.68 9.30
C GLY A 199 -2.69 9.89 8.43
N LEU A 200 -2.80 10.45 7.22
CA LEU A 200 -1.63 10.60 6.34
C LEU A 200 -0.65 11.68 6.81
N HIS A 201 -1.15 12.64 7.58
CA HIS A 201 -0.41 13.76 8.15
C HIS A 201 0.23 13.47 9.51
N GLU A 202 -0.07 12.30 10.09
CA GLU A 202 0.45 11.89 11.38
C GLU A 202 1.79 11.16 11.20
N GLU A 203 2.61 11.18 12.25
CA GLU A 203 3.94 10.56 12.29
C GLU A 203 3.91 9.03 12.43
N TYR A 204 2.97 8.40 11.73
CA TYR A 204 2.88 6.94 11.72
C TYR A 204 4.09 6.30 11.05
N ARG A 205 4.30 5.04 11.38
CA ARG A 205 5.43 4.24 10.90
C ARG A 205 5.21 3.70 9.49
N ALA A 206 6.23 3.87 8.64
CA ALA A 206 6.42 3.10 7.41
C ALA A 206 7.79 2.41 7.44
N PHE A 207 7.89 1.26 6.77
CA PHE A 207 9.18 0.62 6.52
C PHE A 207 9.63 0.87 5.09
N GLY A 208 10.93 1.01 4.92
CA GLY A 208 11.61 0.98 3.64
C GLY A 208 12.74 -0.04 3.68
N TYR A 209 13.10 -0.61 2.53
CA TYR A 209 14.21 -1.57 2.45
C TYR A 209 15.18 -1.25 1.32
N LYS A 210 16.44 -1.64 1.52
CA LYS A 210 17.47 -1.72 0.47
C LYS A 210 17.60 -3.18 0.05
N GLU A 211 17.31 -3.49 -1.20
CA GLU A 211 17.65 -4.80 -1.75
C GLU A 211 19.16 -4.95 -1.75
N THR A 212 19.65 -6.01 -1.11
CA THR A 212 21.06 -6.39 -1.17
C THR A 212 21.22 -7.49 -2.23
N SER A 213 22.39 -7.54 -2.88
CA SER A 213 22.72 -8.44 -4.00
C SER A 213 22.62 -9.94 -3.68
N GLU A 214 22.41 -10.32 -2.43
CA GLU A 214 22.16 -11.70 -1.98
C GLU A 214 20.70 -12.13 -2.12
N THR A 215 19.83 -11.23 -2.58
CA THR A 215 18.40 -11.48 -2.75
C THR A 215 18.10 -11.91 -4.19
N PRO A 216 17.45 -13.07 -4.45
CA PRO A 216 17.13 -13.48 -5.81
C PRO A 216 16.28 -12.43 -6.53
N PHE A 217 16.79 -11.96 -7.67
CA PHE A 217 16.23 -11.02 -8.65
C PHE A 217 14.70 -10.82 -8.59
N ARG A 218 14.22 -9.65 -8.13
CA ARG A 218 12.86 -9.17 -8.44
C ARG A 218 12.79 -8.72 -9.90
N LYS A 219 12.18 -9.51 -10.79
CA LYS A 219 11.69 -8.98 -12.07
C LYS A 219 10.35 -8.27 -11.83
N ASN A 220 10.30 -7.01 -12.24
CA ASN A 220 9.10 -6.16 -12.39
C ASN A 220 8.66 -5.35 -11.16
N ALA A 221 9.43 -4.32 -10.82
CA ALA A 221 8.85 -3.04 -10.41
C ALA A 221 9.36 -1.98 -11.41
N PRO A 222 8.48 -1.22 -12.10
CA PRO A 222 8.95 -0.09 -12.88
C PRO A 222 9.50 0.95 -11.89
N VAL A 223 10.82 1.12 -11.91
CA VAL A 223 11.45 2.33 -11.37
C VAL A 223 10.81 3.47 -12.17
N GLY A 224 10.00 4.28 -11.49
CA GLY A 224 9.49 5.51 -12.06
C GLY A 224 10.67 6.40 -12.42
N LYS A 225 11.12 6.33 -13.67
CA LYS A 225 11.98 7.36 -14.22
C LYS A 225 11.13 8.62 -14.26
N LEU A 226 11.37 9.54 -13.32
CA LEU A 226 11.05 10.94 -13.50
C LEU A 226 11.69 11.35 -14.83
N ARG A 227 10.84 11.57 -15.85
CA ARG A 227 11.29 12.24 -17.06
C ARG A 227 11.54 13.68 -16.67
N GLU A 228 12.81 14.04 -16.55
CA GLU A 228 13.23 15.43 -16.67
C GLU A 228 12.68 15.94 -18.01
N ARG A 229 11.78 16.91 -17.93
CA ARG A 229 11.43 17.74 -19.08
C ARG A 229 12.64 18.64 -19.30
N GLU A 230 13.45 18.34 -20.29
CA GLU A 230 14.27 19.37 -20.91
C GLU A 230 13.34 20.26 -21.73
N GLU A 231 13.49 21.56 -21.49
CA GLU A 231 12.69 22.66 -21.99
C GLU A 231 12.90 22.87 -23.50
N ALA A 232 11.90 23.49 -24.12
CA ALA A 232 11.95 24.08 -25.45
C ALA A 232 12.67 25.44 -25.42
#